data_AF-A0A4S2GZT8-F1
#
_entry.id   AF-A0A4S2GZT8-F1
#
_cell.length_a   1.000
_cell.length_b   1.000
_cell.length_c   1.000
_cell.angle_alpha   90.00
_cell.angle_beta   90.00
_cell.angle_gamma   90.00
#
_symmetry.space_group_name_H-M   'P 1'
#
loop_
_entity.id
_entity.type
_entity.pdbx_description
1 polymer ?
#
loop_
_entity_poly.entity_id
_entity_poly.type
_entity_poly.pdbx_seq_one_letter_code
_entity_poly.pdbx_strand_id
1 'polypeptide(L)'
;MKRYQVGMIKDMSTKYFYIRDLETMDIVELPTKYLTHMTRANRSPNTIRRSAFAICYYLEYMNEKRMELDDVYQMDYETQYEEEQQCLRTSDFN
;
A
#
# COMPACT_ATOMS: atom_id res chain seq x y z
N MET A 1 13.61 -9.03 5.11
CA MET A 1 13.90 -7.99 4.09
C MET A 1 12.56 -7.42 3.67
N LYS A 2 12.46 -6.11 3.44
CA LYS A 2 11.22 -5.50 2.92
C LYS A 2 10.94 -6.06 1.52
N ARG A 3 9.75 -6.62 1.29
CA ARG A 3 9.34 -7.15 -0.01
C ARG A 3 8.79 -6.04 -0.91
N TYR A 4 8.11 -5.06 -0.35
CA TYR A 4 7.44 -4.01 -1.10
C TYR A 4 8.10 -2.65 -0.90
N GLN A 5 8.10 -1.83 -1.95
CA GLN A 5 8.67 -0.49 -1.91
C GLN A 5 7.79 0.52 -2.65
N VAL A 6 7.59 1.69 -2.05
CA VAL A 6 7.00 2.85 -2.73
C VAL A 6 8.02 3.47 -3.68
N GLY A 7 7.68 3.52 -4.96
CA GLY A 7 8.40 4.29 -5.97
C GLY A 7 7.65 5.54 -6.39
N MET A 8 8.37 6.46 -7.04
CA MET A 8 7.80 7.68 -7.59
C MET A 8 8.47 8.03 -8.91
N ILE A 9 7.65 8.29 -9.93
CA ILE A 9 8.08 8.91 -11.18
C ILE A 9 7.49 10.31 -11.27
N LYS A 10 8.26 11.23 -11.85
CA LYS A 10 7.80 12.59 -12.13
C LYS A 10 7.69 12.74 -13.64
N ASP A 11 6.49 13.06 -14.10
CA ASP A 11 6.22 13.42 -15.49
C ASP A 11 5.79 14.89 -15.53
N MET A 12 6.63 15.73 -16.15
CA MET A 12 6.54 17.19 -16.09
C MET A 12 6.40 17.72 -14.65
N SER A 13 5.22 18.23 -14.27
CA SER A 13 4.89 18.73 -12.93
C SER A 13 4.18 17.69 -12.06
N THR A 14 3.73 16.58 -12.64
CA THR A 14 2.90 15.58 -11.97
C THR A 14 3.77 14.47 -11.36
N LYS A 15 3.50 14.13 -10.10
CA LYS A 15 4.13 13.00 -9.42
C LYS A 15 3.18 11.81 -9.47
N TYR A 16 3.67 10.67 -9.96
CA TYR A 16 2.96 9.40 -9.92
C TYR A 16 3.67 8.46 -8.95
N PHE A 17 2.89 7.85 -8.06
CA PHE A 17 3.39 6.89 -7.09
C PHE A 17 2.98 5.49 -7.51
N TYR A 18 3.84 4.51 -7.26
CA TYR A 18 3.60 3.10 -7.55
C TYR A 18 4.19 2.24 -6.43
N ILE A 19 3.74 0.99 -6.34
CA ILE A 19 4.32 0.00 -5.42
C ILE A 19 5.06 -1.05 -6.26
N ARG A 20 6.29 -1.38 -5.87
CA ARG A 20 7.12 -2.41 -6.49
C ARG A 20 7.27 -3.59 -5.54
N ASP A 21 7.14 -4.79 -6.06
CA ASP A 21 7.58 -6.02 -5.39
C ASP A 21 9.08 -6.23 -5.72
N LEU A 22 9.92 -6.30 -4.68
CA LEU A 22 11.37 -6.45 -4.79
C LEU A 22 11.81 -7.90 -5.03
N GLU A 23 10.90 -8.86 -4.89
CA GLU A 23 11.17 -10.28 -5.18
C GLU A 23 11.00 -10.56 -6.68
N THR A 24 9.87 -10.14 -7.25
CA THR A 24 9.58 -10.31 -8.69
C THR A 24 10.13 -9.17 -9.56
N MET A 25 10.51 -8.05 -8.94
CA MET A 25 10.88 -6.78 -9.57
C MET A 25 9.75 -6.08 -10.33
N ASP A 26 8.53 -6.59 -10.22
CA ASP A 26 7.35 -6.06 -10.92
C ASP A 26 6.64 -4.95 -10.13
N ILE A 27 5.86 -4.16 -10.86
CA ILE A 27 4.94 -3.20 -10.27
C ILE A 27 3.70 -3.94 -9.79
N VAL A 28 3.29 -3.73 -8.54
CA VAL A 28 2.05 -4.27 -8.01
C VAL A 28 0.88 -3.49 -8.63
N GLU A 29 0.12 -4.17 -9.49
CA GLU A 29 -0.85 -3.52 -10.38
C GLU A 29 -1.98 -2.80 -9.62
N LEU A 30 -2.68 -3.51 -8.72
CA LEU A 30 -3.89 -2.97 -8.07
C LEU A 30 -3.62 -1.72 -7.22
N PRO A 31 -2.61 -1.70 -6.31
CA PRO A 31 -2.25 -0.48 -5.59
C PRO A 31 -1.83 0.66 -6.52
N THR A 32 -1.04 0.36 -7.56
CA THR A 32 -0.56 1.38 -8.50
C THR A 32 -1.71 1.98 -9.32
N LYS A 33 -2.69 1.17 -9.71
CA LYS A 33 -3.91 1.62 -10.39
C LYS A 33 -4.74 2.55 -9.50
N TYR A 34 -4.87 2.22 -8.21
CA TYR A 34 -5.54 3.08 -7.23
C TYR A 34 -4.82 4.43 -7.05
N LEU A 35 -3.49 4.42 -6.87
CA LEU A 35 -2.70 5.65 -6.75
C LEU A 35 -2.80 6.52 -8.01
N THR A 36 -2.79 5.90 -9.20
CA THR A 36 -3.01 6.59 -10.48
C THR A 36 -4.39 7.22 -10.56
N HIS A 37 -5.43 6.53 -10.08
CA HIS A 37 -6.78 7.09 -9.97
C HIS A 37 -6.80 8.32 -9.04
N MET A 38 -6.11 8.27 -7.88
CA MET A 38 -6.03 9.43 -6.99
C MET A 38 -5.36 10.64 -7.67
N THR A 39 -4.31 10.41 -8.47
CA THR A 39 -3.68 11.47 -9.28
C THR A 39 -4.69 12.08 -10.26
N ARG A 40 -5.43 11.24 -11.00
CA ARG A 40 -6.47 11.68 -11.95
C ARG A 40 -7.62 12.42 -11.26
N ALA A 41 -7.90 12.09 -10.00
CA ALA A 41 -8.88 12.77 -9.16
C ALA A 41 -8.35 14.06 -8.50
N ASN A 42 -7.18 14.58 -8.94
CA ASN A 42 -6.55 15.80 -8.43
C ASN A 42 -6.29 15.79 -6.92
N ARG A 43 -6.03 14.61 -6.32
CA ARG A 43 -5.59 14.54 -4.92
C ARG A 43 -4.18 15.13 -4.79
N SER A 44 -3.90 15.78 -3.66
CA SER A 44 -2.59 16.39 -3.44
C SER A 44 -1.48 15.32 -3.49
N PRO A 45 -0.29 15.61 -4.07
CA PRO A 45 0.80 14.65 -4.11
C PRO A 45 1.21 14.13 -2.72
N ASN A 46 1.06 14.94 -1.67
CA ASN A 46 1.33 14.50 -0.31
C ASN A 46 0.28 13.52 0.22
N THR A 47 -1.01 13.72 -0.12
CA THR A 47 -2.08 12.77 0.20
C THR A 47 -1.81 11.42 -0.47
N ILE A 48 -1.48 11.43 -1.77
CA ILE A 48 -1.20 10.21 -2.54
C ILE A 48 0.02 9.49 -1.98
N ARG A 49 1.08 10.24 -1.65
CA ARG A 49 2.29 9.70 -0.99
C ARG A 49 1.95 8.99 0.32
N ARG A 50 1.15 9.61 1.19
CA ARG A 50 0.73 8.99 2.47
C ARG A 50 -0.07 7.71 2.23
N SER A 51 -0.98 7.70 1.25
CA SER A 51 -1.71 6.49 0.86
C SER A 51 -0.77 5.40 0.31
N ALA A 52 0.21 5.75 -0.52
CA ALA A 52 1.19 4.79 -1.03
C ALA A 52 1.98 4.12 0.10
N PHE A 53 2.43 4.91 1.10
CA PHE A 53 3.12 4.35 2.27
C PHE A 53 2.22 3.48 3.13
N ALA A 54 0.97 3.88 3.37
CA ALA A 54 0.01 3.08 4.14
C ALA A 54 -0.27 1.72 3.45
N ILE A 55 -0.48 1.72 2.13
CA ILE A 55 -0.71 0.49 1.38
C ILE A 55 0.56 -0.38 1.37
N CYS A 56 1.74 0.21 1.16
CA CYS A 56 3.00 -0.52 1.19
C CYS A 56 3.24 -1.18 2.56
N TYR A 57 2.92 -0.46 3.64
CA TYR A 57 3.00 -0.99 5.00
C TYR A 57 2.06 -2.16 5.20
N TYR A 58 0.81 -2.05 4.75
CA TYR A 58 -0.17 -3.13 4.86
C TYR A 58 0.23 -4.38 4.07
N LEU A 59 0.82 -4.23 2.88
CA LEU A 59 1.34 -5.35 2.10
C LEU A 59 2.50 -6.06 2.82
N GLU A 60 3.39 -5.32 3.47
CA GLU A 60 4.44 -5.91 4.31
C GLU A 60 3.86 -6.66 5.50
N TYR A 61 2.87 -6.08 6.16
CA TYR A 61 2.17 -6.73 7.29
C TYR A 61 1.52 -8.06 6.87
N MET A 62 0.78 -8.07 5.75
CA MET A 62 0.18 -9.31 5.25
C MET A 62 1.24 -10.35 4.87
N ASN A 63 2.34 -9.92 4.25
CA ASN A 63 3.47 -10.79 3.91
C ASN A 63 4.15 -11.38 5.16
N GLU A 64 4.35 -10.59 6.22
CA GLU A 64 4.88 -11.06 7.51
C GLU A 64 3.95 -12.09 8.16
N LYS A 65 2.64 -11.88 8.05
CA LYS A 65 1.61 -12.77 8.58
C LYS A 65 1.33 -13.99 7.70
N ARG A 66 1.90 -14.03 6.48
CA ARG A 66 1.61 -15.03 5.44
C ARG A 66 0.10 -15.13 5.13
N MET A 67 -0.55 -13.98 5.12
CA MET A 67 -1.96 -13.85 4.74
C MET A 67 -2.06 -13.34 3.32
N GLU A 68 -2.96 -13.93 2.54
CA GLU A 68 -3.38 -13.41 1.25
C GLU A 68 -4.56 -12.47 1.42
N LEU A 69 -4.81 -11.61 0.43
CA LEU A 69 -5.96 -10.69 0.45
C LEU A 69 -7.30 -11.43 0.60
N ASP A 70 -7.41 -12.62 -0.01
CA ASP A 70 -8.61 -13.44 0.10
C ASP A 70 -8.85 -13.88 1.55
N ASP A 71 -7.80 -14.14 2.33
CA ASP A 71 -7.94 -14.48 3.75
C ASP A 71 -8.58 -13.32 4.52
N VAL A 72 -8.19 -12.08 4.23
CA VAL A 72 -8.77 -10.88 4.85
C VAL A 72 -10.23 -10.70 4.47
N TYR A 73 -10.59 -10.90 3.20
CA TYR A 73 -11.98 -10.75 2.75
C TYR A 73 -12.94 -11.79 3.33
N GLN A 74 -12.43 -12.94 3.78
CA GLN A 74 -13.23 -13.99 4.41
C GLN A 74 -13.35 -13.81 5.94
N MET A 75 -12.63 -12.86 6.53
CA MET A 75 -12.75 -12.55 7.96
C MET A 75 -14.09 -11.89 8.26
N ASP A 76 -14.62 -12.15 9.45
CA ASP A 76 -15.71 -11.33 9.98
C ASP A 76 -15.19 -9.92 10.31
N TYR A 77 -16.12 -8.97 10.39
CA TYR A 77 -15.78 -7.55 10.56
C TYR A 77 -15.00 -7.25 11.84
N GLU A 78 -15.26 -7.95 12.95
CA GLU A 78 -14.56 -7.70 14.21
C GLU A 78 -13.10 -8.13 14.10
N THR A 79 -12.88 -9.32 13.52
CA THR A 79 -11.54 -9.83 13.25
C THR A 79 -10.78 -8.92 12.29
N GLN A 80 -11.41 -8.50 11.18
CA GLN A 80 -10.80 -7.58 10.23
C GLN A 80 -10.41 -6.25 10.91
N TYR A 81 -11.31 -5.69 11.73
CA TYR A 81 -11.06 -4.43 12.43
C TYR A 81 -9.90 -4.56 13.43
N GLU A 82 -9.79 -5.66 14.17
CA GLU A 82 -8.68 -5.90 15.10
C GLU A 82 -7.33 -5.98 14.39
N GLU A 83 -7.27 -6.71 13.25
CA GLU A 83 -6.06 -6.83 12.43
C GLU A 83 -5.67 -5.48 11.82
N GLU A 84 -6.64 -4.70 11.32
CA GLU A 84 -6.42 -3.31 10.87
C GLU A 84 -5.85 -2.43 11.98
N GLN A 85 -6.38 -2.51 13.20
CA GLN A 85 -5.85 -1.76 14.35
C GLN A 85 -4.45 -2.25 14.76
N GLN A 86 -4.16 -3.54 14.67
CA GLN A 86 -2.83 -4.07 14.96
C GLN A 86 -1.79 -3.58 13.95
N CYS A 87 -2.15 -3.57 12.67
CA CYS A 87 -1.37 -2.97 11.61
C CYS A 87 -1.09 -1.49 11.91
N LEU A 88 -2.10 -0.71 12.29
CA LEU A 88 -1.92 0.71 12.63
C LEU A 88 -1.02 0.92 13.85
N ARG A 89 -1.16 0.12 14.92
CA ARG A 89 -0.31 0.20 16.13
C ARG A 89 1.16 -0.08 15.86
N THR A 90 1.45 -0.90 14.85
CA THR A 90 2.82 -1.29 14.49
C THR A 90 3.46 -0.27 13.51
N SER A 91 2.64 0.59 12.89
CA SER A 91 3.05 1.58 11.89
C SER A 91 3.66 2.88 12.46
N ASP A 92 3.58 3.09 13.78
CA ASP A 92 4.01 4.33 14.47
C ASP A 92 5.55 4.51 14.62
N PHE A 93 6.36 3.73 13.88
CA PHE A 93 7.81 3.97 13.77
C PHE A 93 8.21 4.23 12.31
N ASN A 94 8.15 5.49 11.88
CA ASN A 94 9.08 6.16 10.95
C ASN A 94 8.85 7.67 10.91
#